data_AF-A0A832V564-F1
#
_entry.id   AF-A0A832V564-F1
#
_cell.length_a   1.000
_cell.length_b   1.000
_cell.length_c   1.000
_cell.angle_alpha   90.00
_cell.angle_beta   90.00
_cell.angle_gamma   90.00
#
_symmetry.space_group_name_H-M   'P 1'
#
loop_
_entity.id
_entity.type
_entity.pdbx_description
1 polymer ?
#
loop_
_entity_poly.entity_id
_entity_poly.type
_entity_poly.pdbx_seq_one_letter_code
_entity_poly.pdbx_strand_id
1 'polypeptide(L)'
;MELTPEYVQGLIEKTSKALKSLEVLEGGKAVYDMALSYRDDAKHFAEKGELVTALAAVEYAHGLLDGAVGSGAIKVLENEELFVF
;
A
#
# COMPACT_ATOMS: atom_id res chain seq x y z
N MET A 1 -11.95 14.79 11.28
CA MET A 1 -12.10 13.33 11.41
C MET A 1 -11.08 12.88 12.43
N GLU A 2 -11.47 12.11 13.43
CA GLU A 2 -10.54 11.52 14.39
C GLU A 2 -9.93 10.26 13.77
N LEU A 3 -8.63 10.05 13.95
CA LEU A 3 -7.93 8.89 13.42
C LEU A 3 -8.12 7.70 14.36
N THR A 4 -8.77 6.64 13.88
CA THR A 4 -9.02 5.43 14.69
C THR A 4 -8.14 4.25 14.23
N PRO A 5 -7.84 3.28 15.11
CA PRO A 5 -7.15 2.05 14.74
C PRO A 5 -7.86 1.30 13.61
N GLU A 6 -9.19 1.26 13.62
CA GLU A 6 -10.00 0.56 12.61
C GLU A 6 -9.82 1.19 11.22
N TYR A 7 -9.73 2.52 11.15
CA TYR A 7 -9.49 3.22 9.90
C TYR A 7 -8.12 2.86 9.31
N VAL A 8 -7.05 2.92 10.12
CA VAL A 8 -5.70 2.56 9.69
C VAL A 8 -5.63 1.08 9.29
N GLN A 9 -6.25 0.20 10.07
CA GLN A 9 -6.30 -1.23 9.78
C GLN A 9 -7.00 -1.51 8.44
N GLY A 10 -8.11 -0.82 8.17
CA GLY A 10 -8.81 -0.92 6.88
C GLY A 10 -7.93 -0.51 5.70
N LEU A 11 -7.10 0.53 5.84
CA LEU A 11 -6.14 0.93 4.80
C LEU A 11 -5.04 -0.13 4.62
N ILE A 12 -4.50 -0.69 5.71
CA ILE A 12 -3.48 -1.75 5.65
C ILE A 12 -4.02 -2.99 4.93
N GLU A 13 -5.28 -3.35 5.18
CA GLU A 13 -5.96 -4.45 4.51
C GLU A 13 -6.19 -4.16 3.02
N LYS A 14 -6.65 -2.95 2.69
CA LYS A 14 -6.80 -2.48 1.31
C LYS A 14 -5.47 -2.60 0.54
N THR A 15 -4.39 -2.05 1.09
CA THR A 15 -3.06 -2.08 0.45
C THR A 15 -2.49 -3.50 0.39
N SER A 16 -2.76 -4.34 1.41
CA SER A 16 -2.38 -5.76 1.37
C SER A 16 -3.11 -6.54 0.28
N LYS A 17 -4.36 -6.19 0.00
CA LYS A 17 -5.14 -6.77 -1.11
C LYS A 17 -4.61 -6.29 -2.45
N ALA A 18 -4.30 -5.00 -2.57
CA ALA A 18 -3.66 -4.41 -3.75
C ALA A 18 -2.32 -5.11 -4.06
N LEU A 19 -1.42 -5.28 -3.09
CA LEU A 19 -0.13 -5.97 -3.30
C LEU A 19 -0.26 -7.41 -3.85
N LYS A 20 -1.37 -8.09 -3.58
CA LYS A 20 -1.64 -9.46 -4.05
C LYS A 20 -2.26 -9.50 -5.44
N SER A 21 -2.73 -8.38 -5.95
CA SER A 21 -3.47 -8.30 -7.21
C SER A 21 -2.63 -7.76 -8.37
N LEU A 22 -1.31 -7.82 -8.24
CA LEU A 22 -0.35 -7.18 -9.14
C LEU A 22 0.55 -8.20 -9.83
N GLU A 23 0.87 -7.92 -11.09
CA GLU A 23 1.98 -8.49 -11.84
C GLU A 23 3.10 -7.45 -11.91
N VAL A 24 4.27 -7.80 -11.39
CA VAL A 24 5.46 -6.94 -11.41
C VAL A 24 6.16 -7.11 -12.76
N LEU A 25 6.25 -6.03 -13.54
CA LEU A 25 6.93 -6.02 -14.83
C LEU A 25 8.39 -5.59 -14.68
N GLU A 26 9.11 -5.52 -15.80
CA GLU A 26 10.50 -5.06 -15.82
C GLU A 26 10.63 -3.65 -15.21
N GLY A 27 11.55 -3.49 -14.26
CA GLY A 27 11.74 -2.22 -13.54
C GLY A 27 10.79 -1.99 -12.35
N GLY A 28 9.70 -2.75 -12.22
CA GLY A 28 8.72 -2.58 -11.13
C GLY A 28 9.13 -3.18 -9.78
N LYS A 29 10.09 -4.10 -9.76
CA LYS A 29 10.42 -4.90 -8.56
C LYS A 29 10.85 -4.05 -7.36
N ALA A 30 11.70 -3.05 -7.58
CA ALA A 30 12.19 -2.20 -6.48
C ALA A 30 11.05 -1.41 -5.83
N VAL A 31 10.10 -0.91 -6.62
CA VAL A 31 8.94 -0.18 -6.11
C VAL A 31 7.97 -1.12 -5.39
N TYR A 32 7.74 -2.32 -5.93
CA TYR A 32 6.93 -3.35 -5.27
C TYR A 32 7.50 -3.76 -3.90
N ASP A 33 8.80 -4.05 -3.82
CA ASP A 33 9.47 -4.42 -2.57
C ASP A 33 9.39 -3.28 -1.54
N MET A 34 9.50 -2.03 -2.00
CA MET A 34 9.38 -0.85 -1.14
C MET A 34 7.96 -0.68 -0.62
N ALA A 35 6.94 -0.80 -1.47
CA ALA A 35 5.54 -0.77 -1.06
C ALA A 35 5.20 -1.89 -0.06
N LEU A 36 5.75 -3.09 -0.26
CA LEU A 36 5.61 -4.21 0.68
C LEU A 36 6.21 -3.85 2.05
N SER A 37 7.41 -3.27 2.07
CA SER A 37 8.12 -2.86 3.28
C SER A 37 7.35 -1.79 4.05
N TYR A 38 6.88 -0.73 3.39
CA TYR A 38 6.11 0.33 4.02
C TYR A 38 4.74 -0.15 4.53
N ARG A 39 4.11 -1.12 3.86
CA ARG A 39 2.91 -1.77 4.38
C ARG A 39 3.21 -2.53 5.67
N ASP A 40 4.34 -3.24 5.73
CA ASP A 40 4.75 -3.95 6.95
C ASP A 40 5.15 -2.99 8.08
N ASP A 41 5.79 -1.85 7.77
CA ASP A 41 6.01 -0.77 8.72
C ASP A 41 4.69 -0.21 9.26
N ALA A 42 3.68 -0.04 8.41
CA ALA A 42 2.37 0.42 8.85
C ALA A 42 1.74 -0.53 9.88
N LYS A 43 1.85 -1.85 9.66
CA LYS A 43 1.41 -2.85 10.66
C LYS A 43 2.18 -2.69 11.96
N HIS A 44 3.50 -2.57 11.88
CA HIS A 44 4.35 -2.41 13.06
C HIS A 44 4.00 -1.18 13.90
N PHE A 45 3.77 -0.03 13.25
CA PHE A 45 3.37 1.19 13.94
C PHE A 45 1.94 1.13 14.47
N ALA A 46 1.02 0.50 13.75
CA ALA A 46 -0.37 0.31 14.20
C ALA A 46 -0.43 -0.55 15.46
N GLU A 47 0.33 -1.65 15.52
CA GLU A 47 0.44 -2.53 16.70
C GLU A 47 0.95 -1.79 17.95
N LYS A 48 1.76 -0.74 17.76
CA LYS A 48 2.27 0.13 18.84
C LYS A 48 1.33 1.27 19.23
N GLY A 49 0.21 1.44 18.53
CA GLY A 49 -0.70 2.58 18.69
C GLY A 49 -0.18 3.88 18.08
N GLU A 50 0.88 3.84 17.27
CA GLU A 50 1.46 4.98 16.57
C GLU A 50 0.68 5.28 15.27
N LEU A 51 -0.61 5.61 15.41
CA LEU A 51 -1.56 5.62 14.30
C LEU A 51 -1.21 6.62 13.19
N VAL A 52 -0.66 7.79 13.52
CA VAL A 52 -0.24 8.79 12.52
C VAL A 52 0.93 8.27 11.67
N THR A 53 1.90 7.62 12.31
CA THR A 53 3.04 7.00 11.61
C THR A 53 2.59 5.82 10.76
N ALA A 54 1.68 5.00 11.29
CA ALA A 54 1.09 3.88 10.56
C ALA A 54 0.31 4.34 9.32
N LEU A 55 -0.50 5.40 9.47
CA LEU A 55 -1.22 6.03 8.37
C LEU A 55 -0.25 6.53 7.29
N ALA A 56 0.79 7.26 7.68
CA ALA A 56 1.77 7.76 6.73
C ALA A 56 2.46 6.62 5.96
N ALA A 57 2.82 5.53 6.64
CA ALA A 57 3.47 4.39 6.03
C ALA A 57 2.54 3.66 5.03
N VAL A 58 1.27 3.41 5.38
CA VAL A 58 0.35 2.70 4.48
C VAL A 58 -0.07 3.55 3.29
N GLU A 59 -0.30 4.84 3.47
CA GLU A 59 -0.63 5.76 2.36
C GLU A 59 0.56 5.89 1.40
N TYR A 60 1.79 5.95 1.93
CA TYR A 60 2.99 5.94 1.08
C TYR A 60 3.14 4.62 0.33
N ALA A 61 2.92 3.48 0.99
CA ALA A 61 2.92 2.17 0.34
C ALA A 61 1.92 2.12 -0.82
N HIS A 62 0.68 2.57 -0.60
CA HIS A 62 -0.37 2.53 -1.62
C HIS A 62 -0.09 3.51 -2.77
N GLY A 63 0.38 4.73 -2.46
CA GLY A 63 0.76 5.72 -3.46
C GLY A 63 1.93 5.27 -4.35
N LEU A 64 2.88 4.49 -3.82
CA LEU A 64 3.92 3.85 -4.64
C LEU A 64 3.33 2.86 -5.65
N LEU A 65 2.32 2.09 -5.25
CA LEU A 65 1.65 1.15 -6.16
C LEU A 65 0.87 1.90 -7.23
N ASP A 66 0.10 2.92 -6.87
CA ASP A 66 -0.63 3.76 -7.82
C ASP A 66 0.33 4.36 -8.86
N GLY A 67 1.45 4.95 -8.41
CA GLY A 67 2.47 5.49 -9.32
C GLY A 67 3.13 4.42 -10.21
N ALA A 68 3.41 3.23 -9.66
CA ALA A 68 3.99 2.13 -10.44
C ALA A 68 3.03 1.60 -11.50
N VAL A 69 1.73 1.51 -11.18
CA VAL A 69 0.69 1.14 -12.14
C VAL A 69 0.53 2.21 -13.21
N GLY A 70 0.40 3.48 -12.82
CA GLY A 70 0.29 4.60 -13.77
C GLY A 70 1.49 4.73 -14.71
N SER A 71 2.69 4.35 -14.25
CA SER A 71 3.90 4.32 -15.09
C SER A 71 4.00 3.10 -16.02
N GLY A 72 3.17 2.09 -15.83
CA GLY A 72 3.23 0.81 -16.56
C GLY A 72 4.33 -0.15 -16.08
N ALA A 73 5.03 0.14 -14.98
CA ALA A 73 6.02 -0.76 -14.38
C ALA A 73 5.39 -1.93 -13.60
N ILE A 74 4.12 -1.79 -13.24
CA ILE A 74 3.31 -2.82 -12.60
C ILE A 74 1.96 -2.89 -13.31
N LYS A 75 1.43 -4.10 -13.48
CA LYS A 75 0.11 -4.33 -14.06
C LYS A 75 -0.85 -4.85 -13.00
N VAL A 76 -2.07 -4.32 -12.97
CA VAL A 76 -3.14 -4.84 -12.13
C VAL A 76 -3.76 -6.06 -12.80
N LEU A 77 -3.81 -7.17 -12.09
CA LEU A 77 -4.46 -8.41 -12.52
C LEU A 77 -5.91 -8.48 -12.03
N GLU A 78 -6.16 -8.00 -10.81
CA GLU A 78 -7.47 -8.04 -10.16
C GLU A 78 -7.66 -6.80 -9.27
N ASN A 79 -8.91 -6.50 -8.89
CA ASN A 79 -9.25 -5.42 -7.96
C ASN A 79 -8.76 -4.03 -8.40
N GLU A 80 -8.96 -3.69 -9.68
CA GLU A 80 -8.60 -2.39 -10.26
C GLU A 80 -9.22 -1.21 -9.51
N GLU A 81 -10.39 -1.40 -8.89
CA GLU A 81 -11.07 -0.39 -8.07
C GLU A 81 -10.30 0.06 -6.82
N LEU A 82 -9.23 -0.65 -6.43
CA LEU A 82 -8.42 -0.30 -5.26
C LEU A 82 -7.40 0.79 -5.55
N PHE A 83 -7.14 1.09 -6.81
CA PHE A 83 -6.08 1.98 -7.26
C PHE A 83 -6.64 3.29 -7.78
N VAL A 84 -5.83 4.34 -7.71
CA VAL A 84 -6.14 5.66 -8.28
C VAL A 84 -4.90 6.13 -9.05
N PHE A 85 -4.86 5.81 -10.34
CA PHE A 85 -3.75 6.15 -11.25
C PHE A 85 -4.22 6.91 -12.48
#